data_AF-A0A101SK56-F1
#
_entry.id   AF-A0A101SK56-F1
#
_cell.length_a   1.000
_cell.length_b   1.000
_cell.length_c   1.000
_cell.angle_alpha   90.00
_cell.angle_beta   90.00
_cell.angle_gamma   90.00
#
_symmetry.space_group_name_H-M   'P 1'
#
loop_
_entity.id
_entity.type
_entity.pdbx_description
1 polymer ?
#
loop_
_entity_poly.entity_id
_entity_poly.type
_entity_poly.pdbx_seq_one_letter_code
_entity_poly.pdbx_strand_id
1 'polypeptide(L)'
;MGSSPRNAGRPGLTESVLEAFARPRPLIEGAEAVGDPIEVLPCVFHALWHGQLTAGLATPLHERVLVGPQGWNNPGKTGGAG
;
A
#
# COMPACT_ATOMS: atom_id res chain seq x y z
N MET A 1 -16.74 7.37 -24.25
CA MET A 1 -15.79 6.69 -23.33
C MET A 1 -15.67 7.57 -22.08
N GLY A 2 -16.58 7.42 -21.11
CA GLY A 2 -16.61 8.25 -19.91
C GLY A 2 -15.89 7.57 -18.77
N SER A 3 -14.62 7.92 -18.55
CA SER A 3 -13.90 7.56 -17.32
C SER A 3 -14.42 8.45 -16.19
N SER A 4 -15.00 7.83 -15.16
CA SER A 4 -15.53 8.54 -13.99
C SER A 4 -14.47 9.43 -13.34
N PRO A 5 -14.73 10.73 -13.11
CA PRO A 5 -13.75 11.70 -12.58
C PRO A 5 -13.53 11.58 -11.06
N ARG A 6 -13.99 10.50 -10.42
CA ARG A 6 -13.93 10.34 -8.95
C ARG A 6 -12.75 9.53 -8.44
N ASN A 7 -12.09 8.76 -9.31
CA ASN A 7 -10.92 7.94 -8.92
C ASN A 7 -9.64 8.32 -9.69
N ALA A 8 -9.66 9.41 -10.45
CA ALA A 8 -8.43 10.02 -10.91
C ALA A 8 -7.82 10.74 -9.69
N GLY A 9 -7.25 9.96 -8.76
CA GLY A 9 -6.35 10.49 -7.75
C GLY A 9 -5.32 11.41 -8.42
N ARG A 10 -4.78 12.36 -7.66
CA ARG A 10 -3.80 13.33 -8.15
C ARG A 10 -2.83 12.65 -9.12
N PRO A 11 -2.67 13.13 -10.37
CA PRO A 11 -1.72 12.53 -11.29
C PRO A 11 -0.33 12.51 -10.63
N GLY A 12 0.30 11.34 -10.55
CA GLY A 12 1.56 11.11 -9.83
C GLY A 12 1.41 10.54 -8.42
N LEU A 13 0.22 10.55 -7.80
CA LEU A 13 0.02 10.01 -6.45
C LEU A 13 0.35 8.52 -6.36
N THR A 14 -0.03 7.74 -7.38
CA THR A 14 0.32 6.32 -7.48
C THR A 14 1.83 6.11 -7.56
N GLU A 15 2.56 6.93 -8.32
CA GLU A 15 4.02 6.83 -8.40
C GLU A 15 4.67 7.18 -7.07
N SER A 16 4.22 8.23 -6.38
CA SER A 16 4.69 8.59 -5.04
C SER A 16 4.41 7.48 -4.02
N VAL A 17 3.26 6.80 -4.11
CA VAL A 17 2.94 5.63 -3.27
C VAL A 17 3.93 4.50 -3.54
N LEU A 18 4.19 4.16 -4.80
CA LEU A 18 5.14 3.10 -5.14
C LEU A 18 6.56 3.44 -4.68
N GLU A 19 6.98 4.69 -4.81
CA GLU A 19 8.27 5.17 -4.30
C GLU A 19 8.35 5.10 -2.77
N ALA A 20 7.31 5.53 -2.06
CA ALA A 20 7.27 5.50 -0.61
C ALA A 20 7.34 4.09 -0.03
N PHE A 21 6.82 3.09 -0.75
CA PHE A 21 6.89 1.67 -0.40
C PHE A 21 7.97 0.90 -1.16
N ALA A 22 8.90 1.58 -1.84
CA ALA A 22 10.07 0.94 -2.45
C ALA A 22 10.94 0.21 -1.41
N ARG A 23 10.86 0.64 -0.15
CA ARG A 23 11.35 -0.11 1.02
C ARG A 23 10.17 -0.53 1.89
N PRO A 24 10.19 -1.75 2.45
CA PRO A 24 9.12 -2.20 3.34
C PRO A 24 8.95 -1.28 4.55
N ARG A 25 7.73 -0.84 4.81
CA ARG A 25 7.40 0.04 5.95
C ARG A 25 5.94 -0.09 6.38
N PRO A 26 5.59 0.38 7.59
CA PRO A 26 4.20 0.40 8.04
C PRO A 26 3.31 1.20 7.09
N LEU A 27 2.09 0.70 6.87
CA LEU A 27 1.12 1.29 5.95
C LEU A 27 0.83 2.76 6.28
N ILE A 28 0.63 3.09 7.55
CA ILE A 28 0.35 4.46 7.98
C ILE A 28 1.54 5.38 7.76
N GLU A 29 2.75 4.94 8.09
CA GLU A 29 3.97 5.73 7.87
C GLU A 29 4.22 5.99 6.38
N GLY A 30 3.96 4.99 5.52
CA GLY A 30 4.07 5.16 4.08
C GLY A 30 2.99 6.09 3.51
N ALA A 31 1.77 6.03 4.05
CA ALA A 31 0.70 6.94 3.65
C ALA A 31 1.01 8.40 4.06
N GLU A 32 1.42 8.62 5.30
CA GLU A 32 1.81 9.93 5.84
C GLU A 32 3.03 10.52 5.12
N ALA A 33 3.98 9.67 4.68
CA ALA A 33 5.14 10.12 3.92
C ALA A 33 4.79 10.63 2.52
N VAL A 34 3.68 10.18 1.93
CA VAL A 34 3.19 10.62 0.62
C VAL A 34 2.28 11.83 0.74
N GLY A 35 1.45 11.87 1.78
CA GLY A 35 0.49 12.95 1.99
C GLY A 35 -0.57 12.62 3.04
N ASP A 36 -1.79 13.14 2.85
CA ASP A 36 -2.90 12.85 3.76
C ASP A 36 -3.32 11.38 3.63
N PRO A 37 -3.29 10.57 4.71
CA PRO A 37 -3.72 9.18 4.67
C PRO A 37 -5.12 8.99 4.06
N ILE A 38 -6.07 9.89 4.29
CA ILE A 38 -7.43 9.76 3.72
C ILE A 38 -7.41 9.86 2.19
N GLU A 39 -6.52 10.68 1.62
CA GLU A 39 -6.33 10.79 0.17
C GLU A 39 -5.47 9.65 -0.41
N VAL A 40 -4.47 9.21 0.35
CA VAL A 40 -3.44 8.25 -0.10
C VAL A 40 -3.91 6.80 0.00
N LEU A 41 -4.69 6.47 1.04
CA LEU A 41 -5.14 5.11 1.32
C LEU A 41 -5.81 4.42 0.10
N PRO A 42 -6.77 5.05 -0.61
CA PRO A 42 -7.37 4.44 -1.80
C PRO A 42 -6.34 4.01 -2.85
N CYS A 43 -5.30 4.81 -3.09
CA CYS A 43 -4.21 4.48 -4.02
C CYS A 43 -3.37 3.29 -3.53
N VAL A 44 -3.07 3.23 -2.23
CA VAL A 44 -2.35 2.09 -1.63
C VAL A 44 -3.16 0.80 -1.77
N PHE A 45 -4.45 0.85 -1.45
CA PHE A 45 -5.36 -0.30 -1.62
C PHE A 45 -5.45 -0.75 -3.08
N HIS A 46 -5.53 0.20 -4.01
CA HIS A 46 -5.53 -0.10 -5.44
C HIS A 46 -4.23 -0.77 -5.89
N ALA A 47 -3.07 -0.28 -5.44
CA ALA A 47 -1.77 -0.87 -5.76
C ALA A 47 -1.60 -2.27 -5.15
N LEU A 48 -2.14 -2.52 -3.96
CA LEU A 48 -2.22 -3.87 -3.35
C LEU A 48 -3.12 -4.80 -4.16
N TRP A 49 -4.29 -4.32 -4.60
CA TRP A 49 -5.22 -5.10 -5.42
C TRP A 49 -4.62 -5.50 -6.77
N HIS A 50 -3.87 -4.60 -7.39
CA HIS A 50 -3.16 -4.85 -8.65
C HIS A 50 -1.85 -5.64 -8.49
N GLY A 51 -1.43 -5.94 -7.25
CA GLY A 51 -0.20 -6.66 -6.96
C GLY A 51 1.09 -5.87 -7.16
N GLN A 52 1.01 -4.54 -7.33
CA GLN A 52 2.17 -3.66 -7.42
C GLN A 52 2.85 -3.46 -6.07
N LEU A 53 2.06 -3.53 -4.99
CA LEU A 53 2.53 -3.61 -3.62
C LEU A 53 2.16 -4.96 -3.02
N THR A 54 2.88 -5.36 -1.98
CA THR A 54 2.64 -6.61 -1.26
C THR A 54 2.59 -6.34 0.25
N ALA A 55 1.64 -6.96 0.92
CA ALA A 55 1.45 -6.87 2.37
C ALA A 55 1.03 -8.24 2.93
N GLY A 56 1.17 -8.42 4.25
CA GLY A 56 0.69 -9.62 4.94
C GLY A 56 -0.83 -9.67 5.05
N LEU A 57 -1.52 -10.02 3.96
CA LEU A 57 -2.99 -10.10 3.92
C LEU A 57 -3.57 -11.35 4.60
N ALA A 58 -2.74 -12.18 5.25
CA ALA A 58 -3.19 -13.30 6.07
C ALA A 58 -3.90 -12.83 7.35
N THR A 59 -3.67 -11.59 7.75
CA THR A 59 -4.34 -10.90 8.86
C THR A 59 -5.10 -9.68 8.33
N PRO A 60 -6.11 -9.19 9.06
CA PRO A 60 -6.79 -7.93 8.70
C PRO A 60 -5.77 -6.81 8.47
N LEU A 61 -5.95 -6.04 7.39
CA LEU A 61 -5.07 -4.92 7.10
C LEU A 61 -5.27 -3.82 8.14
N HIS A 62 -4.22 -3.52 8.90
CA HIS A 62 -4.21 -2.46 9.91
C HIS A 62 -3.06 -1.48 9.66
N GLU A 63 -3.10 -0.33 10.32
CA GLU A 63 -2.17 0.80 10.13
C GLU A 63 -0.68 0.40 10.23
N ARG A 64 -0.37 -0.57 11.09
CA ARG A 64 0.99 -1.09 11.34
C ARG A 64 1.43 -2.23 10.42
N VAL A 65 0.57 -2.71 9.52
CA VAL A 65 0.98 -3.78 8.59
C VAL A 65 2.10 -3.25 7.70
N LEU A 66 3.16 -4.03 7.58
CA LEU A 66 4.24 -3.72 6.66
C LEU A 66 3.77 -3.94 5.22
N VAL A 67 3.98 -2.92 4.41
CA VAL A 67 3.74 -2.90 2.97
C VAL A 67 5.08 -2.70 2.29
N GLY A 68 5.35 -3.46 1.24
CA GLY A 68 6.56 -3.36 0.44
C GLY A 68 6.29 -3.54 -1.05
N PRO A 69 7.34 -3.51 -1.89
CA PRO A 69 7.19 -3.61 -3.33
C PRO A 69 6.77 -5.02 -3.75
N GLN A 70 6.24 -5.16 -4.97
CA GLN A 70 5.93 -6.45 -5.57
C GLN A 70 7.09 -7.44 -5.42
N GLY A 71 6.79 -8.66 -4.94
CA GLY A 71 7.79 -9.72 -4.77
C GLY A 71 8.61 -9.60 -3.48
N TRP A 72 8.33 -8.61 -2.63
CA TRP A 72 8.85 -8.59 -1.27
C TRP A 72 8.28 -9.75 -0.48
N ASN A 73 9.17 -10.64 -0.03
CA ASN A 73 8.82 -11.74 0.84
C ASN A 73 8.62 -11.20 2.25
N ASN A 74 7.36 -11.01 2.66
CA ASN A 74 7.04 -10.45 3.97
C ASN A 74 7.59 -11.37 5.10
N PRO A 75 8.57 -10.92 5.91
CA PRO A 75 9.09 -11.69 7.04
C PRO A 75 8.07 -11.83 8.18
N GLY A 76 6.94 -11.11 8.12
CA GLY A 76 5.85 -11.16 9.10
C GLY A 76 5.16 -12.52 9.23
N LYS A 77 5.43 -13.48 8.34
CA LYS A 77 5.08 -14.89 8.56
C LYS A 77 6.21 -15.60 9.31
N THR A 78 6.57 -15.12 10.51
CA THR A 78 7.16 -16.03 11.49
C THR A 78 6.02 -16.88 12.01
N GLY A 79 6.09 -18.18 11.79
CA GLY A 79 4.98 -19.10 12.01
C GLY A 79 4.33 -18.93 13.38
N GLY A 80 2.99 -18.89 13.39
CA GLY A 80 2.23 -19.37 14.53
C GLY A 80 2.50 -20.87 14.66
N ALA A 81 3.58 -21.19 15.36
CA ALA A 81 3.81 -22.50 15.95
C ALA A 81 3.34 -22.41 17.40
N GLY A 82 2.42 -23.29 17.78
CA GLY A 82 1.94 -23.48 19.15
C GLY A 82 0.44 -23.36 19.27
#